data_AF-A0A1J3F8S0-F1
#
_entry.id   AF-A0A1J3F8S0-F1
#
_cell.length_a   1.000
_cell.length_b   1.000
_cell.length_c   1.000
_cell.angle_alpha   90.00
_cell.angle_beta   90.00
_cell.angle_gamma   90.00
#
_symmetry.space_group_name_H-M   'P 1'
#
loop_
_entity.id
_entity.type
_entity.pdbx_description
1 polymer ?
#
loop_
_entity_poly.entity_id
_entity_poly.type
_entity_poly.pdbx_seq_one_letter_code
_entity_poly.pdbx_strand_id
1 'polypeptide(L)'
;INKKQRSRNPVFTLCCQQGKVKLPLLRDPPPPISRLIFGNDELSKHYQKHIRPYSMLFSMTSLGGRVDHSVKKGRGPQMFQLHGENYHLMGSMLPQPAKVSPEIGL
;
A
#
# COMPACT_ATOMS: atom_id res chain seq x y z
N ILE A 1 -30.60 -7.11 1.88
CA ILE A 1 -30.26 -7.28 3.32
C ILE A 1 -30.53 -8.72 3.70
N ASN A 2 -29.47 -9.53 3.85
CA ASN A 2 -29.59 -10.98 4.04
C ASN A 2 -29.86 -11.28 5.52
N LYS A 3 -31.04 -11.83 5.84
CA LYS A 3 -31.43 -12.23 7.20
C LYS A 3 -30.47 -13.33 7.66
N LYS A 4 -29.83 -13.17 8.82
CA LYS A 4 -28.97 -14.18 9.45
C LYS A 4 -29.81 -15.42 9.81
N GLN A 5 -29.97 -16.35 8.88
CA GLN A 5 -30.41 -17.70 9.23
C GLN A 5 -29.24 -18.41 9.92
N ARG A 6 -29.45 -18.82 11.18
CA ARG A 6 -28.55 -19.74 11.88
C ARG A 6 -28.73 -21.14 11.28
N SER A 7 -28.13 -21.37 10.11
CA SER A 7 -28.04 -22.70 9.52
C SER A 7 -27.06 -23.54 10.31
N ARG A 8 -27.41 -24.81 10.57
CA ARG A 8 -26.51 -25.81 11.16
C ARG A 8 -25.27 -26.06 10.29
N ASN A 9 -25.38 -25.81 8.98
CA ASN A 9 -24.30 -25.83 7.99
C ASN A 9 -24.29 -24.48 7.23
N PRO A 10 -23.57 -23.45 7.71
CA PRO A 10 -23.49 -22.17 7.01
C PRO A 10 -22.74 -22.35 5.68
N VAL A 11 -23.38 -22.00 4.56
CA VAL A 11 -22.71 -21.96 3.26
C VAL A 11 -22.10 -20.58 3.07
N PHE A 12 -20.77 -20.51 3.03
CA PHE A 12 -20.06 -19.27 2.78
C PHE A 12 -20.07 -18.93 1.30
N THR A 13 -21.00 -18.06 0.89
CA THR A 13 -21.16 -17.64 -0.52
C THR A 13 -20.38 -16.37 -0.87
N LEU A 14 -19.79 -15.70 0.13
CA LEU A 14 -19.18 -14.39 -0.05
C LEU A 14 -17.84 -14.45 -0.81
N CYS A 15 -17.06 -15.52 -0.64
CA CYS A 15 -15.80 -15.68 -1.36
C CYS A 15 -15.98 -16.65 -2.54
N CYS A 16 -15.50 -16.23 -3.70
CA CYS A 16 -15.41 -17.03 -4.92
C CYS A 16 -16.73 -17.59 -5.49
N GLN A 17 -17.90 -17.10 -5.05
CA GLN A 17 -19.23 -17.53 -5.48
C GLN A 17 -19.39 -19.07 -5.51
N GLN A 18 -19.05 -19.74 -4.41
CA GLN A 18 -19.09 -21.22 -4.32
C GLN A 18 -18.16 -21.92 -5.36
N GLY A 19 -17.02 -21.32 -5.69
CA GLY A 19 -16.04 -21.88 -6.62
C GLY A 19 -16.28 -21.54 -8.09
N LYS A 20 -17.32 -20.76 -8.41
CA LYS A 20 -17.54 -20.23 -9.77
C LYS A 20 -16.46 -19.23 -10.21
N VAL A 21 -15.85 -18.55 -9.24
CA VAL A 21 -14.73 -17.64 -9.49
C VAL A 21 -13.44 -18.30 -9.02
N LYS A 22 -12.51 -18.52 -9.95
CA LYS A 22 -11.14 -18.95 -9.65
C LYS A 22 -10.24 -17.72 -9.65
N LEU A 23 -9.78 -17.31 -8.48
CA LEU A 23 -8.80 -16.22 -8.38
C LEU A 23 -7.43 -16.73 -8.87
N PRO A 24 -6.66 -15.89 -9.60
CA PRO A 24 -5.29 -16.23 -9.92
C PRO A 24 -4.47 -16.40 -8.63
N LEU A 25 -3.47 -17.28 -8.69
CA LEU A 25 -2.51 -17.38 -7.60
C LEU A 25 -1.76 -16.06 -7.44
N LEU A 26 -1.47 -15.70 -6.19
CA LEU A 26 -0.64 -14.55 -5.89
C LEU A 26 0.76 -14.80 -6.46
N ARG A 27 1.35 -13.75 -7.05
CA ARG A 27 2.76 -13.79 -7.45
C ARG A 27 3.62 -13.87 -6.20
N ASP A 28 4.71 -14.62 -6.30
CA ASP A 28 5.68 -14.68 -5.21
C ASP A 28 6.32 -13.30 -4.99
N PRO A 29 6.52 -12.91 -3.72
CA PRO A 29 7.21 -11.66 -3.42
C PRO A 29 8.69 -11.74 -3.85
N PRO A 30 9.32 -10.59 -4.19
CA PRO A 30 10.75 -10.54 -4.46
C PRO A 30 11.57 -11.16 -3.31
N PRO A 31 12.73 -11.81 -3.57
CA PRO A 31 13.47 -12.56 -2.55
C PRO A 31 13.76 -11.81 -1.24
N PRO A 32 14.14 -10.52 -1.24
CA PRO A 32 14.36 -9.78 0.00
C PRO A 32 13.09 -9.66 0.86
N ILE A 33 11.96 -9.38 0.22
CA ILE A 33 10.66 -9.26 0.88
C ILE A 33 10.16 -10.63 1.33
N SER A 34 10.36 -11.67 0.52
CA SER A 34 10.03 -13.06 0.88
C SER A 34 10.75 -13.49 2.17
N ARG A 35 12.06 -13.20 2.28
CA ARG A 35 12.84 -13.47 3.49
C ARG A 35 12.28 -12.75 4.71
N LEU A 36 11.87 -11.48 4.57
CA LEU A 36 11.29 -10.72 5.69
C LEU A 36 9.91 -11.25 6.10
N ILE A 37 9.08 -11.66 5.14
CA ILE A 37 7.72 -12.17 5.39
C ILE A 37 7.72 -13.57 5.99
N PHE A 38 8.59 -14.45 5.52
CA PHE A 38 8.58 -15.88 5.85
C PHE A 38 9.79 -16.34 6.69
N GLY A 39 10.78 -15.48 6.91
CA GLY A 39 11.95 -15.76 7.74
C GLY A 39 11.63 -15.83 9.23
N ASN A 40 12.58 -16.36 10.01
CA ASN A 40 12.43 -16.59 11.46
C ASN A 40 13.55 -15.94 12.29
N ASP A 41 14.45 -15.20 11.65
CA ASP A 41 15.45 -14.38 12.32
C ASP A 41 14.79 -13.14 12.98
N GLU A 42 15.56 -12.43 13.79
CA GLU A 42 15.08 -11.27 14.55
C GLU A 42 14.56 -10.14 13.66
N LEU A 43 15.22 -9.91 12.52
CA LEU A 43 14.81 -8.89 11.55
C LEU A 43 13.48 -9.27 10.90
N SER A 44 13.30 -10.52 10.49
CA SER A 44 12.04 -11.03 9.94
C SER A 44 10.90 -10.93 10.95
N LYS A 45 11.14 -11.29 12.22
CA LYS A 45 10.14 -11.15 13.30
C LYS A 45 9.76 -9.69 13.54
N HIS A 46 10.75 -8.79 13.55
CA HIS A 46 10.51 -7.35 13.67
C HIS A 46 9.67 -6.84 12.49
N TYR A 47 10.01 -7.24 11.26
CA TYR A 47 9.28 -6.86 10.06
C TYR A 47 7.83 -7.35 10.09
N GLN A 48 7.59 -8.63 10.38
CA GLN A 48 6.24 -9.22 10.44
C GLN A 48 5.38 -8.54 11.51
N LYS A 49 5.96 -8.23 12.68
CA LYS A 49 5.27 -7.48 13.76
C LYS A 49 4.88 -6.07 13.33
N HIS A 50 5.66 -5.44 12.44
CA HIS A 50 5.50 -4.05 12.02
C HIS A 50 5.21 -3.91 10.52
N ILE A 51 4.65 -4.93 9.87
CA ILE A 51 4.45 -4.91 8.41
C ILE A 51 3.53 -3.76 7.97
N ARG A 52 2.51 -3.45 8.78
CA ARG A 52 1.57 -2.36 8.51
C ARG A 52 2.27 -0.99 8.46
N PRO A 53 3.03 -0.54 9.48
CA PRO A 53 3.75 0.73 9.38
C PRO A 53 4.79 0.73 8.24
N TYR A 54 5.45 -0.38 7.93
CA TYR A 54 6.33 -0.46 6.74
C TYR A 54 5.54 -0.22 5.44
N SER A 55 4.41 -0.89 5.24
CA SER A 55 3.55 -0.66 4.07
C SER A 55 3.02 0.78 4.05
N MET A 56 2.61 1.32 5.20
CA MET A 56 2.11 2.69 5.31
C MET A 56 3.18 3.73 4.99
N LEU A 57 4.46 3.48 5.32
CA LEU A 57 5.57 4.37 4.96
C LEU A 57 5.70 4.52 3.45
N PHE A 58 5.55 3.45 2.68
CA PHE A 58 5.52 3.50 1.21
C PHE A 58 4.19 4.03 0.66
N SER A 59 3.12 3.99 1.46
CA SER A 59 1.87 4.70 1.18
C SER A 59 1.89 6.16 1.62
N MET A 60 2.97 6.67 2.24
CA MET A 60 3.12 8.10 2.55
C MET A 60 3.43 8.84 1.26
N THR A 61 2.37 9.08 0.52
CA THR A 61 2.40 9.80 -0.72
C THR A 61 2.35 11.27 -0.34
N SER A 62 3.48 11.98 -0.40
CA SER A 62 3.38 13.43 -0.35
C SER A 62 2.55 13.86 -1.57
N LEU A 63 1.51 14.66 -1.30
CA LEU A 63 0.53 15.06 -2.30
C LEU A 63 1.16 16.15 -3.16
N GLY A 64 1.62 15.79 -4.36
CA GLY A 64 2.09 16.73 -5.35
C GLY A 64 0.95 17.20 -6.25
N GLY A 65 0.80 18.50 -6.44
CA GLY A 65 -0.17 19.08 -7.37
C GLY A 65 -0.01 20.60 -7.49
N ARG A 66 -0.56 21.20 -8.55
CA ARG A 66 -0.57 22.66 -8.70
C ARG A 66 -1.66 23.23 -7.80
N VAL A 67 -1.25 23.98 -6.77
CA VAL A 67 -2.17 24.67 -5.89
C VAL A 67 -2.76 25.88 -6.61
N ASP A 68 -4.07 25.91 -6.73
CA ASP A 68 -4.81 27.09 -7.13
C ASP A 68 -4.96 28.02 -5.93
N HIS A 69 -4.32 29.18 -6.02
CA HIS A 69 -4.39 30.23 -5.01
C HIS A 69 -5.56 31.20 -5.22
N SER A 70 -6.36 31.03 -6.27
CA SER A 70 -7.54 31.87 -6.55
C SER A 70 -8.75 31.56 -5.66
N VAL A 71 -8.69 30.47 -4.88
CA VAL A 71 -9.76 30.07 -3.96
C VAL A 71 -9.97 31.15 -2.90
N LYS A 72 -11.19 31.68 -2.85
CA LYS A 72 -11.58 32.70 -1.87
C LYS A 72 -11.49 32.13 -0.46
N LYS A 73 -10.77 32.82 0.43
CA LYS A 73 -10.70 32.48 1.85
C LYS A 73 -12.05 32.76 2.51
N GLY A 74 -12.69 31.71 3.01
CA GLY A 74 -13.90 31.81 3.84
C GLY A 74 -13.58 32.10 5.31
N ARG A 75 -14.61 32.08 6.17
CA ARG A 75 -14.45 32.20 7.64
C ARG A 75 -13.94 30.91 8.33
N GLY A 76 -13.80 29.82 7.58
CA GLY A 76 -13.34 28.52 8.08
C GLY A 76 -11.85 28.26 7.82
N PRO A 77 -11.38 27.01 8.04
CA PRO A 77 -10.01 26.60 7.75
C PRO A 77 -9.58 26.96 6.32
N GLN A 78 -8.30 27.30 6.15
CA GLN A 78 -7.77 27.71 4.85
C GLN A 78 -7.87 26.56 3.85
N MET A 79 -8.72 26.74 2.84
CA MET A 79 -8.89 25.77 1.76
C MET A 79 -7.85 26.04 0.67
N PHE A 80 -7.31 24.97 0.10
CA PHE A 80 -6.51 25.02 -1.12
C PHE A 80 -7.14 24.06 -2.13
N GLN A 81 -7.13 24.43 -3.40
CA GLN A 81 -7.64 23.59 -4.48
C GLN A 81 -6.46 23.08 -5.28
N LEU A 82 -6.45 21.78 -5.61
CA LEU A 82 -5.46 21.18 -6.49
C LEU A 82 -6.10 20.97 -7.86
N HIS A 83 -5.40 21.38 -8.92
CA HIS A 83 -5.78 21.05 -10.30
C HIS A 83 -4.82 20.00 -10.88
N GLY A 84 -5.37 19.08 -11.66
CA GLY A 84 -4.61 18.03 -12.35
C GLY A 84 -4.59 16.69 -11.60
N GLU A 85 -3.66 15.82 -12.00
CA GLU A 85 -3.46 14.50 -11.38
C GLU A 85 -2.71 14.62 -10.06
N ASN A 86 -3.08 13.79 -9.08
CA ASN A 86 -2.34 13.68 -7.82
C ASN A 86 -1.12 12.79 -8.05
N TYR A 87 0.07 13.33 -7.81
CA TYR A 87 1.30 12.56 -7.93
C TYR A 87 1.73 12.00 -6.58
N HIS A 88 2.20 10.76 -6.60
CA HIS A 88 2.92 10.16 -5.48
C HIS A 88 4.36 10.66 -5.50
N LEU A 89 4.65 11.68 -4.68
CA LEU A 89 6.01 12.14 -4.48
C LEU A 89 6.68 11.26 -3.42
N MET A 90 7.65 10.43 -3.83
CA MET A 90 8.50 9.65 -2.92
C MET A 90 9.46 10.53 -2.09
N GLY A 91 9.61 11.80 -2.46
CA GLY A 91 10.38 12.80 -1.71
C GLY A 91 11.84 12.37 -1.47
N SER A 92 12.30 12.55 -0.23
CA SER A 92 13.67 12.25 0.22
C SER A 92 14.00 10.76 0.35
N MET A 93 13.04 9.85 0.08
CA MET A 93 13.31 8.41 0.07
C MET A 93 13.97 7.93 -1.23
N LEU A 94 14.08 8.81 -2.23
CA LEU A 94 14.92 8.51 -3.38
C LEU A 94 16.39 8.47 -2.90
N PRO A 95 17.12 7.37 -3.16
CA PRO A 95 18.55 7.37 -2.91
C PRO A 95 19.17 8.53 -3.69
N GLN A 96 20.14 9.23 -3.07
CA GLN A 96 20.92 10.22 -3.80
C GLN A 96 21.45 9.58 -5.08
N PRO A 97 21.44 10.28 -6.23
CA PRO A 97 21.96 9.72 -7.47
C PRO A 97 23.35 9.18 -7.19
N ALA A 98 23.47 7.85 -7.27
CA ALA A 98 24.72 7.18 -6.95
C ALA A 98 25.78 7.74 -7.90
N LYS A 99 26.92 8.16 -7.35
CA LYS A 99 28.16 8.09 -8.13
C LYS A 99 28.26 6.63 -8.56
N VAL A 100 28.01 6.37 -9.84
CA VAL A 100 28.03 5.04 -10.42
C VAL A 100 29.44 4.48 -10.23
N SER A 101 29.59 3.57 -9.27
CA SER A 101 30.63 2.53 -9.35
C SER A 101 29.89 1.28 -9.83
N PRO A 102 30.39 0.59 -10.86
CA PRO A 102 29.69 -0.53 -11.46
C PRO A 102 29.77 -1.77 -10.56
N GLU A 103 28.76 -2.62 -10.74
CA GLU A 103 28.60 -3.98 -10.22
C GLU A 103 28.30 -4.14 -8.74
N ILE A 104 27.13 -4.72 -8.43
CA ILE A 104 27.07 -6.17 -8.17
C ILE A 104 25.68 -6.65 -8.58
N GLY A 105 25.63 -7.57 -9.55
CA GLY A 105 24.46 -8.41 -9.75
C GLY A 105 24.38 -9.44 -8.63
N LEU A 106 23.21 -9.52 -8.00
CA LEU A 106 22.64 -10.76 -7.46
C LEU A 106 21.11 -10.62 -7.34
#